data_AF-A0AA96HQZ0-F1
#
_entry.id   AF-A0AA96HQZ0-F1
#
_cell.length_a   1.000
_cell.length_b   1.000
_cell.length_c   1.000
_cell.angle_alpha   90.00
_cell.angle_beta   90.00
_cell.angle_gamma   90.00
#
_symmetry.space_group_name_H-M   'P 1'
#
loop_
_entity.id
_entity.type
_entity.pdbx_description
1 polymer ?
#
loop_
_entity_poly.entity_id
_entity_poly.type
_entity_poly.pdbx_seq_one_letter_code
_entity_poly.pdbx_strand_id
1 'polypeptide(L)'
;MNKIEAREIVSQQVIEKYEGFSLMDESTQEFATCFAFYYQNDQYIKSRNILEMSVGAGPILVCKKSGAVFETGSAHSAEHYVKAFESCGDPFGELTEHILVFGWKEGADKVAATKLIKAKSGLNLRDSKIIIDKALKYEESRFSTENSEESAFVSEELSRLGFECKQLWSNQC
;
A
#
# COMPACT_ATOMS: atom_id res chain seq x y z
N MET A 1 11.52 -7.42 -15.87
CA MET A 1 12.20 -8.56 -15.23
C MET A 1 11.31 -9.78 -15.31
N ASN A 2 11.88 -10.95 -15.57
CA ASN A 2 11.17 -12.23 -15.54
C ASN A 2 11.33 -12.96 -14.19
N LYS A 3 10.61 -14.07 -13.99
CA LYS A 3 10.62 -14.83 -12.73
C LYS A 3 12.00 -15.41 -12.38
N ILE A 4 12.79 -15.81 -13.38
CA ILE A 4 14.13 -16.42 -13.17
C ILE A 4 15.09 -15.37 -12.62
N GLU A 5 15.12 -14.19 -13.24
CA GLU A 5 15.93 -13.05 -12.78
C GLU A 5 15.53 -12.63 -11.35
N ALA A 6 14.22 -12.54 -11.08
CA ALA A 6 13.73 -12.18 -9.76
C ALA A 6 14.09 -13.25 -8.71
N ARG A 7 14.03 -14.53 -9.07
CA ARG A 7 14.42 -15.64 -8.18
C ARG A 7 15.90 -15.53 -7.78
N GLU A 8 16.78 -15.26 -8.74
CA GLU A 8 18.21 -15.11 -8.48
C GLU A 8 18.49 -13.95 -7.52
N ILE A 9 17.78 -12.83 -7.70
CA ILE A 9 17.84 -11.68 -6.78
C ILE A 9 17.46 -12.10 -5.36
N VAL A 10 16.37 -12.86 -5.18
CA VAL A 10 15.96 -13.33 -3.85
C VAL A 10 16.97 -14.30 -3.25
N SER A 11 17.49 -15.23 -4.06
CA SER A 11 18.51 -16.18 -3.61
C SER A 11 19.73 -15.45 -3.03
N GLN A 12 20.29 -14.49 -3.77
CA GLN A 12 21.50 -13.76 -3.37
C GLN A 12 21.23 -12.76 -2.23
N GLN A 13 20.12 -12.03 -2.28
CA GLN A 13 19.88 -10.94 -1.33
C GLN A 13 19.21 -11.39 -0.03
N VAL A 14 18.53 -12.53 -0.03
CA VAL A 14 17.76 -12.99 1.14
C VAL A 14 18.22 -14.37 1.57
N ILE A 15 18.10 -15.38 0.71
CA ILE A 15 18.26 -16.78 1.13
C ILE A 15 19.68 -17.11 1.58
N GLU A 16 20.71 -16.56 0.93
CA GLU A 16 22.10 -16.74 1.34
C GLU A 16 22.40 -16.21 2.77
N LYS A 17 21.54 -15.34 3.33
CA LYS A 17 21.65 -14.86 4.72
C LYS A 17 21.08 -15.86 5.74
N TYR A 18 20.27 -16.83 5.29
CA TYR A 18 19.56 -17.78 6.15
C TYR A 18 20.08 -19.20 5.92
N GLU A 19 21.02 -19.64 6.75
CA GLU A 19 21.54 -21.00 6.70
C GLU A 19 20.42 -22.03 6.92
N GLY A 20 20.35 -23.03 6.03
CA GLY A 20 19.35 -24.10 6.10
C GLY A 20 17.94 -23.70 5.66
N PHE A 21 17.80 -22.63 4.87
CA PHE A 21 16.55 -22.23 4.22
C PHE A 21 16.63 -22.36 2.70
N SER A 22 15.51 -22.72 2.08
CA SER A 22 15.37 -22.83 0.63
C SER A 22 14.09 -22.15 0.14
N LEU A 23 14.11 -21.68 -1.11
CA LEU A 23 12.91 -21.18 -1.79
C LEU A 23 11.93 -22.32 -2.07
N MET A 24 10.64 -22.00 -1.91
CA MET A 24 9.52 -22.84 -2.32
C MET A 24 9.05 -22.40 -3.71
N ASP A 25 9.79 -22.83 -4.74
CA ASP A 25 9.58 -22.38 -6.13
C ASP A 25 8.15 -22.64 -6.63
N GLU A 26 7.53 -23.73 -6.17
CA GLU A 26 6.15 -24.11 -6.47
C GLU A 26 5.11 -23.17 -5.85
N SER A 27 5.47 -22.45 -4.79
CA SER A 27 4.59 -21.52 -4.08
C SER A 27 4.71 -20.08 -4.58
N THR A 28 5.67 -19.79 -5.46
CA THR A 28 5.89 -18.43 -5.96
C THR A 28 4.67 -17.92 -6.74
N GLN A 29 4.19 -16.75 -6.35
CA GLN A 29 3.08 -16.06 -7.01
C GLN A 29 3.58 -14.90 -7.88
N GLU A 30 2.89 -14.65 -8.99
CA GLU A 30 3.17 -13.54 -9.89
C GLU A 30 1.99 -12.57 -9.90
N PHE A 31 2.28 -11.29 -9.62
CA PHE A 31 1.32 -10.19 -9.62
C PHE A 31 1.61 -9.23 -10.77
N ALA A 32 0.82 -8.17 -10.93
CA ALA A 32 1.00 -7.23 -12.05
C ALA A 32 2.36 -6.53 -11.98
N THR A 33 2.75 -6.05 -10.79
CA THR A 33 3.96 -5.22 -10.61
C THR A 33 5.13 -5.92 -9.90
N CYS A 34 4.90 -7.06 -9.26
CA CYS A 34 5.90 -7.76 -8.46
C CYS A 34 5.77 -9.29 -8.54
N PHE A 35 6.75 -10.00 -7.98
CA PHE A 35 6.69 -11.42 -7.65
C PHE A 35 6.66 -11.57 -6.13
N ALA A 36 5.96 -12.59 -5.63
CA ALA A 36 6.01 -12.98 -4.22
C ALA A 36 6.64 -14.37 -4.11
N PHE A 37 7.84 -14.43 -3.54
CA PHE A 37 8.57 -15.66 -3.28
C PHE A 37 8.35 -16.12 -1.84
N TYR A 38 8.35 -17.43 -1.62
CA TYR A 38 8.23 -18.03 -0.30
C TYR A 38 9.45 -18.87 -0.03
N TYR A 39 9.82 -18.98 1.24
CA TYR A 39 10.98 -19.73 1.68
C TYR A 39 10.69 -20.37 3.02
N GLN A 40 11.39 -21.47 3.30
CA GLN A 40 11.22 -22.20 4.54
C GLN A 40 12.48 -23.01 4.84
N ASN A 41 12.65 -23.41 6.10
CA ASN A 41 13.77 -24.24 6.48
C ASN A 41 13.72 -25.62 5.79
N ASP A 42 14.90 -26.16 5.52
CA ASP A 42 15.06 -27.40 4.76
C ASP A 42 14.45 -28.62 5.44
N GLN A 43 14.38 -28.63 6.78
CA GLN A 43 13.78 -29.75 7.54
C GLN A 43 12.29 -29.85 7.21
N TYR A 44 11.55 -28.74 7.35
CA TYR A 44 10.14 -28.68 6.99
C TYR A 44 9.90 -29.00 5.51
N ILE A 45 10.72 -28.49 4.59
CA ILE A 45 10.54 -28.75 3.15
C ILE A 45 10.63 -30.27 2.87
N LYS A 46 11.55 -30.96 3.55
CA LYS A 46 11.76 -32.41 3.40
C LYS A 46 10.68 -33.23 4.11
N SER A 47 10.37 -32.90 5.36
CA SER A 47 9.50 -33.71 6.22
C SER A 47 8.02 -33.41 6.03
N ARG A 48 7.69 -32.18 5.61
CA ARG A 48 6.34 -31.58 5.65
C ARG A 48 5.69 -31.62 7.04
N ASN A 49 6.50 -31.81 8.09
CA ASN A 49 6.05 -31.82 9.47
C ASN A 49 5.86 -30.38 9.96
N ILE A 50 4.62 -29.99 10.23
CA ILE A 50 4.25 -28.62 10.62
C ILE A 50 4.99 -28.18 11.90
N LEU A 51 5.35 -29.12 12.78
CA LEU A 51 6.12 -28.82 14.00
C LEU A 51 7.55 -28.33 13.73
N GLU A 52 8.08 -28.60 12.53
CA GLU A 52 9.40 -28.16 12.08
C GLU A 52 9.33 -26.85 11.26
N MET A 53 8.13 -26.31 11.01
CA MET A 53 7.96 -25.10 10.22
C MET A 53 8.51 -23.87 10.95
N SER A 54 9.33 -23.06 10.27
CA SER A 54 9.77 -21.76 10.80
C SER A 54 8.60 -20.77 10.78
N VAL A 55 8.46 -20.03 11.87
CA VAL A 55 7.42 -19.02 12.07
C VAL A 55 8.01 -17.63 11.85
N GLY A 56 7.23 -16.70 11.31
CA GLY A 56 7.64 -15.31 11.09
C GLY A 56 8.08 -15.02 9.66
N ALA A 57 8.45 -16.04 8.89
CA ALA A 57 8.77 -15.91 7.46
C ALA A 57 7.52 -15.53 6.66
N GLY A 58 7.49 -14.33 6.10
CA GLY A 58 6.49 -13.87 5.15
C GLY A 58 6.94 -14.05 3.70
N PRO A 59 6.08 -13.67 2.74
CA PRO A 59 6.48 -13.58 1.34
C PRO A 59 7.59 -12.53 1.15
N ILE A 60 8.51 -12.79 0.23
CA ILE A 60 9.52 -11.84 -0.23
C ILE A 60 9.00 -11.22 -1.52
N LEU A 61 8.76 -9.92 -1.53
CA LEU A 61 8.31 -9.21 -2.73
C LEU A 61 9.50 -8.72 -3.54
N VAL A 62 9.45 -8.93 -4.86
CA VAL A 62 10.42 -8.38 -5.81
C VAL A 62 9.72 -7.53 -6.85
N CYS A 63 10.07 -6.25 -6.91
CA CYS A 63 9.53 -5.33 -7.91
C CYS A 63 10.01 -5.71 -9.32
N LYS A 64 9.09 -5.95 -10.27
CA LYS A 64 9.43 -6.33 -11.65
C LYS A 64 10.19 -5.24 -12.42
N LYS A 65 10.00 -3.98 -12.03
CA LYS A 65 10.60 -2.82 -12.71
C LYS A 65 12.00 -2.50 -12.19
N SER A 66 12.19 -2.52 -10.87
CA SER A 66 13.44 -2.08 -10.25
C SER A 66 14.31 -3.20 -9.69
N GLY A 67 13.76 -4.40 -9.48
CA GLY A 67 14.45 -5.46 -8.73
C GLY A 67 14.55 -5.20 -7.23
N ALA A 68 13.88 -4.18 -6.70
CA ALA A 68 13.83 -3.92 -5.26
C ALA A 68 13.19 -5.11 -4.52
N VAL A 69 13.82 -5.50 -3.40
CA VAL A 69 13.43 -6.65 -2.58
C VAL A 69 12.85 -6.16 -1.25
N PHE A 70 11.72 -6.74 -0.86
CA PHE A 70 11.07 -6.46 0.41
C PHE A 70 10.79 -7.76 1.16
N GLU A 71 11.50 -7.97 2.26
CA GLU A 71 11.29 -9.10 3.17
C GLU A 71 10.11 -8.76 4.09
N THR A 72 8.97 -9.44 3.92
CA THR A 72 7.79 -9.21 4.76
C THR A 72 7.70 -10.23 5.89
N GLY A 73 6.86 -9.96 6.88
CA GLY A 73 6.57 -10.89 7.96
C GLY A 73 5.35 -11.77 7.68
N SER A 74 5.10 -12.75 8.54
CA SER A 74 3.92 -13.61 8.48
C SER A 74 2.65 -12.97 9.07
N ALA A 75 2.64 -11.65 9.30
CA ALA A 75 1.51 -10.95 9.93
C ALA A 75 0.29 -10.83 9.01
N HIS A 76 0.54 -10.69 7.69
CA HIS A 76 -0.50 -10.57 6.67
C HIS A 76 -0.21 -11.49 5.47
N SER A 77 -1.21 -11.67 4.60
CA SER A 77 -1.04 -12.45 3.37
C SER A 77 -0.22 -11.68 2.32
N ALA A 78 0.25 -12.38 1.29
CA ALA A 78 0.95 -11.72 0.18
C ALA A 78 0.08 -10.68 -0.52
N GLU A 79 -1.21 -10.96 -0.71
CA GLU A 79 -2.15 -10.05 -1.35
C GLU A 79 -2.27 -8.72 -0.60
N HIS A 80 -2.16 -8.74 0.74
CA HIS A 80 -2.16 -7.52 1.54
C HIS A 80 -0.94 -6.65 1.21
N TYR A 81 0.26 -7.22 1.30
CA TYR A 81 1.51 -6.50 1.03
C TYR A 81 1.61 -6.05 -0.43
N VAL A 82 1.14 -6.88 -1.37
CA VAL A 82 1.09 -6.53 -2.79
C VAL A 82 0.13 -5.38 -3.02
N LYS A 83 -1.06 -5.39 -2.41
CA LYS A 83 -2.01 -4.29 -2.55
C LYS A 83 -1.42 -2.96 -2.06
N ALA A 84 -0.74 -2.96 -0.91
CA ALA A 84 -0.05 -1.77 -0.41
C ALA A 84 1.05 -1.31 -1.39
N PHE A 85 1.91 -2.25 -1.83
CA PHE A 85 2.98 -1.97 -2.77
C PHE A 85 2.47 -1.40 -4.11
N GLU A 86 1.41 -1.98 -4.68
CA GLU A 86 0.80 -1.52 -5.92
C GLU A 86 0.15 -0.14 -5.79
N SER A 87 -0.35 0.19 -4.59
CA SER A 87 -1.02 1.45 -4.33
C SER A 87 -0.06 2.60 -4.02
N CYS A 88 1.04 2.33 -3.30
CA CYS A 88 1.91 3.38 -2.76
C CYS A 88 3.43 3.14 -2.94
N GLY A 89 3.83 2.02 -3.54
CA GLY A 89 5.25 1.68 -3.74
C GLY A 89 5.95 1.11 -2.51
N ASP A 90 5.25 0.95 -1.38
CA ASP A 90 5.76 0.41 -0.13
C ASP A 90 4.82 -0.72 0.35
N PRO A 91 5.30 -1.97 0.50
CA PRO A 91 4.46 -3.04 1.00
C PRO A 91 4.05 -2.89 2.46
N PHE A 92 4.78 -2.08 3.24
CA PHE A 92 4.44 -1.77 4.63
C PHE A 92 3.62 -0.50 4.77
N GLY A 93 3.23 0.10 3.64
CA GLY A 93 2.35 1.26 3.62
C GLY A 93 1.01 0.92 4.25
N GLU A 94 0.55 1.79 5.15
CA GLU A 94 -0.79 1.73 5.73
C GLU A 94 -1.59 2.95 5.30
N LEU A 95 -2.90 2.78 5.09
CA LEU A 95 -3.81 3.90 4.84
C LEU A 95 -3.92 4.76 6.09
N THR A 96 -3.76 6.08 5.95
CA THR A 96 -3.78 7.03 7.06
C THR A 96 -5.06 7.85 7.11
N GLU A 97 -5.23 8.63 8.15
CA GLU A 97 -6.28 9.63 8.30
C GLU A 97 -6.08 10.87 7.41
N HIS A 98 -5.06 10.91 6.55
CA HIS A 98 -4.75 12.07 5.73
C HIS A 98 -5.31 11.94 4.31
N ILE A 99 -5.90 13.03 3.82
CA ILE A 99 -6.41 13.15 2.44
C ILE A 99 -5.67 14.27 1.72
N LEU A 100 -5.26 14.00 0.49
CA LEU A 100 -4.80 14.99 -0.48
C LEU A 100 -5.92 15.30 -1.46
N VAL A 101 -6.27 16.58 -1.59
CA VAL A 101 -7.16 17.10 -2.64
C VAL A 101 -6.31 17.94 -3.59
N PHE A 102 -6.40 17.69 -4.89
CA PHE A 102 -5.45 18.23 -5.87
C PHE A 102 -6.09 18.68 -7.18
N GLY A 103 -7.40 18.47 -7.36
CA GLY A 103 -8.07 18.86 -8.60
C GLY A 103 -9.58 18.77 -8.50
N TRP A 104 -10.25 18.97 -9.63
CA TRP A 104 -11.69 18.93 -9.75
C TRP A 104 -12.13 18.67 -11.20
N LYS A 105 -13.40 18.31 -11.36
CA LYS A 105 -14.07 18.04 -12.64
C LYS A 105 -15.27 18.97 -12.83
N GLU A 106 -15.61 19.27 -14.08
CA GLU A 106 -16.77 20.10 -14.40
C GLU A 106 -18.04 19.57 -13.70
N GLY A 107 -18.80 20.49 -13.09
CA GLY A 107 -19.97 20.15 -12.27
C GLY A 107 -19.67 19.91 -10.78
N ALA A 108 -18.44 20.08 -10.32
CA ALA A 108 -18.09 19.89 -8.90
C ALA A 108 -18.92 20.77 -7.94
N ASP A 109 -19.46 20.16 -6.88
CA ASP A 109 -20.22 20.87 -5.85
C ASP A 109 -19.30 21.35 -4.72
N LYS A 110 -18.76 22.55 -4.91
CA LYS A 110 -17.87 23.18 -3.92
C LYS A 110 -18.51 23.37 -2.54
N VAL A 111 -19.83 23.58 -2.48
CA VAL A 111 -20.52 23.91 -1.22
C VAL A 111 -20.70 22.63 -0.40
N ALA A 112 -21.16 21.56 -1.04
CA ALA A 112 -21.26 20.25 -0.39
C ALA A 112 -19.88 19.74 0.04
N ALA A 113 -18.86 19.87 -0.82
CA ALA A 113 -17.50 19.43 -0.50
C ALA A 113 -16.91 20.20 0.69
N THR A 114 -17.10 21.53 0.74
CA THR A 114 -16.66 22.35 1.89
C THR A 114 -17.34 21.92 3.18
N LYS A 115 -18.64 21.62 3.14
CA LYS A 115 -19.39 21.15 4.32
C LYS A 115 -18.93 19.77 4.77
N LEU A 116 -18.65 18.87 3.83
CA LEU A 116 -18.15 17.52 4.11
C LEU A 116 -16.81 17.58 4.84
N ILE A 117 -15.83 18.33 4.32
CA ILE A 117 -14.53 18.51 4.97
C ILE A 117 -14.74 19.06 6.38
N LYS A 118 -15.49 20.16 6.52
CA LYS A 118 -15.75 20.78 7.82
C LYS A 118 -16.40 19.84 8.84
N ALA A 119 -17.25 18.91 8.38
CA ALA A 119 -17.92 17.95 9.24
C ALA A 119 -17.00 16.81 9.71
N LYS A 120 -15.94 16.52 8.94
CA LYS A 120 -15.11 15.31 9.12
C LYS A 120 -13.65 15.56 9.45
N SER A 121 -13.15 16.80 9.38
CA SER A 121 -11.72 17.12 9.54
C SER A 121 -11.33 17.97 10.76
N GLY A 122 -12.28 18.27 11.65
CA GLY A 122 -12.06 19.19 12.78
C GLY A 122 -11.83 20.66 12.37
N LEU A 123 -11.69 20.95 11.07
CA LEU A 123 -11.45 22.29 10.55
C LEU A 123 -12.69 23.18 10.70
N ASN A 124 -12.45 24.49 10.80
CA ASN A 124 -13.52 25.47 10.67
C ASN A 124 -13.93 25.64 9.20
N LEU A 125 -15.01 26.39 8.97
CA LEU A 125 -15.56 26.58 7.62
C LEU A 125 -14.60 27.29 6.67
N ARG A 126 -13.82 28.26 7.19
CA ARG A 126 -12.85 29.03 6.39
C ARG A 126 -11.75 28.11 5.88
N ASP A 127 -11.15 27.30 6.75
CA ASP A 127 -10.03 26.43 6.39
C ASP A 127 -10.50 25.30 5.47
N SER A 128 -11.70 24.75 5.71
CA SER A 128 -12.32 23.77 4.82
C SER A 128 -12.54 24.34 3.41
N LYS A 129 -12.98 25.61 3.32
CA LYS A 129 -13.17 26.29 2.04
C LYS A 129 -11.84 26.53 1.33
N ILE A 130 -10.78 26.87 2.06
CA ILE A 130 -9.44 27.10 1.49
C ILE A 130 -8.94 25.85 0.76
N ILE A 131 -9.16 24.65 1.31
CA ILE A 131 -8.78 23.38 0.66
C ILE A 131 -9.49 23.23 -0.69
N ILE A 132 -10.82 23.44 -0.71
CA ILE A 132 -11.63 23.35 -1.92
C ILE A 132 -11.24 24.41 -2.95
N ASP A 133 -11.02 25.66 -2.51
CA ASP A 133 -10.60 26.75 -3.39
C ASP A 133 -9.24 26.48 -4.04
N LYS A 134 -8.31 25.84 -3.31
CA LYS A 134 -7.01 25.42 -3.85
C LYS A 134 -7.17 24.29 -4.87
N ALA A 135 -7.98 23.29 -4.58
CA ALA A 135 -8.27 22.21 -5.54
C ALA A 135 -8.90 22.75 -6.84
N LEU A 136 -9.77 23.77 -6.75
CA LEU A 136 -10.34 24.44 -7.93
C LEU A 136 -9.29 25.16 -8.80
N LYS A 137 -8.13 25.47 -8.23
CA LYS A 137 -6.97 26.04 -8.93
C LYS A 137 -5.93 24.97 -9.32
N TYR A 138 -6.26 23.69 -9.14
CA TYR A 138 -5.32 22.57 -9.29
C TYR A 138 -4.09 22.68 -8.38
N GLU A 139 -4.27 23.32 -7.23
CA GLU A 139 -3.27 23.38 -6.16
C GLU A 139 -3.55 22.28 -5.14
N GLU A 140 -2.48 21.62 -4.69
CA GLU A 140 -2.57 20.57 -3.69
C GLU A 140 -2.90 21.12 -2.29
N SER A 141 -3.75 20.40 -1.56
CA SER A 141 -4.05 20.67 -0.16
C SER A 141 -4.35 19.40 0.60
N ARG A 142 -3.95 19.39 1.87
CA ARG A 142 -4.09 18.23 2.75
C ARG A 142 -4.93 18.57 3.97
N PHE A 143 -5.65 17.57 4.47
CA PHE A 143 -6.31 17.62 5.76
C PHE A 143 -6.39 16.22 6.36
N SER A 144 -6.70 16.15 7.66
CA SER A 144 -6.88 14.89 8.37
C SER A 144 -8.33 14.65 8.74
N THR A 145 -8.76 13.40 8.80
CA THR A 145 -10.01 12.96 9.42
C THR A 145 -9.74 12.32 10.79
N GLU A 146 -10.76 11.76 11.43
CA GLU A 146 -10.60 11.08 12.72
C GLU A 146 -9.74 9.81 12.63
N ASN A 147 -9.90 9.03 11.57
CA ASN A 147 -9.18 7.78 11.34
C ASN A 147 -9.14 7.45 9.83
N SER A 148 -8.46 6.36 9.49
CA SER A 148 -8.28 5.93 8.10
C SER A 148 -9.57 5.45 7.42
N GLU A 149 -10.52 4.86 8.14
CA GLU A 149 -11.80 4.44 7.58
C GLU A 149 -12.65 5.66 7.16
N GLU A 150 -12.70 6.68 8.01
CA GLU A 150 -13.34 7.96 7.67
C GLU A 150 -12.63 8.66 6.51
N SER A 151 -11.30 8.54 6.41
CA SER A 151 -10.57 9.09 5.26
C SER A 151 -10.93 8.44 3.94
N ALA A 152 -11.13 7.12 3.95
CA ALA A 152 -11.57 6.37 2.77
C ALA A 152 -12.98 6.83 2.35
N PHE A 153 -13.91 6.92 3.31
CA PHE A 153 -15.26 7.42 3.07
C PHE A 153 -15.28 8.84 2.50
N VAL A 154 -14.55 9.77 3.14
CA VAL A 154 -14.51 11.17 2.70
C VAL A 154 -13.88 11.31 1.31
N SER A 155 -12.84 10.52 1.01
CA SER A 155 -12.21 10.52 -0.32
C SER A 155 -13.19 10.06 -1.42
N GLU A 156 -14.01 9.04 -1.14
CA GLU A 156 -15.02 8.56 -2.07
C GLU A 156 -16.13 9.61 -2.29
N GLU A 157 -16.64 10.21 -1.21
CA GLU A 157 -17.67 11.24 -1.29
C GLU A 157 -17.17 12.51 -1.98
N LEU A 158 -15.94 12.96 -1.72
CA LEU A 158 -15.33 14.08 -2.45
C LEU A 158 -15.22 13.77 -3.95
N SER A 159 -14.87 12.54 -4.31
CA SER A 159 -14.83 12.09 -5.70
C SER A 159 -16.21 12.15 -6.36
N ARG A 160 -17.27 11.75 -5.65
CA ARG A 160 -18.67 11.86 -6.11
C ARG A 160 -19.13 13.31 -6.27
N LEU A 161 -18.62 14.20 -5.43
CA LEU A 161 -18.85 15.65 -5.51
C LEU A 161 -18.00 16.35 -6.57
N GLY A 162 -17.21 15.59 -7.35
CA GLY A 162 -16.44 16.10 -8.49
C GLY A 162 -15.04 16.60 -8.15
N PHE A 163 -14.48 16.25 -6.98
CA PHE A 163 -13.11 16.60 -6.61
C PHE A 163 -12.15 15.45 -6.87
N GLU A 164 -10.93 15.78 -7.29
CA GLU A 164 -9.85 14.81 -7.41
C GLU A 164 -9.07 14.79 -6.11
N CYS A 165 -9.11 13.64 -5.45
CA CYS A 165 -8.48 13.41 -4.17
C CYS A 165 -8.01 11.98 -4.01
N LYS A 166 -7.12 11.75 -3.05
CA LYS A 166 -6.73 10.41 -2.61
C LYS A 166 -6.42 10.41 -1.12
N GLN A 167 -6.76 9.31 -0.47
CA GLN A 167 -6.23 8.99 0.85
C GLN A 167 -4.72 8.73 0.72
N LEU A 168 -3.95 9.27 1.67
CA LEU A 168 -2.52 9.08 1.71
C LEU A 168 -2.15 7.81 2.45
N TRP A 169 -1.03 7.25 2.05
CA TRP A 169 -0.39 6.13 2.71
C TRP A 169 0.65 6.67 3.70
N SER A 170 1.06 5.86 4.69
CA SER A 170 2.01 6.25 5.73
C SER A 170 3.34 6.77 5.18
N ASN A 171 3.79 6.26 4.04
CA ASN A 171 4.99 6.72 3.32
C ASN A 171 4.80 7.98 2.47
N GLN A 172 3.58 8.53 2.41
CA GLN A 172 3.21 9.72 1.62
C GLN A 172 2.77 10.91 2.49
N CYS A 173 2.71 10.72 3.80
CA CYS A 173 2.30 11.75 4.76
C CYS A 173 3.42 12.78 4.96
#